data_AF-A0A519MAJ9-F1
#
_entry.id   AF-A0A519MAJ9-F1
#
_cell.length_a   1.000
_cell.length_b   1.000
_cell.length_c   1.000
_cell.angle_alpha   90.00
_cell.angle_beta   90.00
_cell.angle_gamma   90.00
#
_symmetry.space_group_name_H-M   'P 1'
#
loop_
_entity.id
_entity.type
_entity.pdbx_description
1 polymer ?
#
loop_
_entity_poly.entity_id
_entity_poly.type
_entity_poly.pdbx_seq_one_letter_code
_entity_poly.pdbx_strand_id
1 'polypeptide(L)' 'MNPQDLMHLLAQYEQAVLGGVEITAIYGVKGAESKFIDLVAPKWMAMLGHTLAEDKKLGLGIDMAQASSWPFGGP' A
#
# COMPACT_ATOMS: atom_id res chain seq x y z
N MET A 1 -1.80 -4.03 -7.09
CA MET A 1 -1.11 -2.79 -6.67
C MET A 1 -0.55 -2.11 -7.91
N ASN A 2 -0.86 -0.83 -8.11
CA ASN A 2 -0.54 -0.06 -9.32
C ASN A 2 0.12 1.27 -8.91
N PRO A 3 1.33 1.62 -9.40
CA PRO A 3 2.04 2.82 -8.98
C PRO A 3 1.26 4.12 -9.20
N GLN A 4 0.58 4.23 -10.34
CA GLN A 4 -0.18 5.43 -10.70
C GLN A 4 -1.36 5.65 -9.74
N ASP A 5 -2.05 4.57 -9.36
CA ASP A 5 -3.16 4.64 -8.42
C ASP A 5 -2.67 5.03 -7.02
N LEU A 6 -1.53 4.51 -6.59
CA LEU A 6 -0.92 4.87 -5.30
C LEU A 6 -0.54 6.35 -5.25
N MET A 7 0.08 6.87 -6.31
CA MET A 7 0.44 8.29 -6.39
C MET A 7 -0.81 9.18 -6.34
N HIS A 8 -1.87 8.81 -7.05
CA HIS A 8 -3.12 9.55 -7.04
C HIS A 8 -3.74 9.60 -5.63
N LEU A 9 -3.79 8.47 -4.94
CA LEU A 9 -4.33 8.38 -3.59
C LEU A 9 -3.51 9.20 -2.59
N LEU A 10 -2.17 9.09 -2.61
CA LEU A 10 -1.30 9.87 -1.72
C LEU A 10 -1.48 11.37 -1.93
N ALA A 11 -1.60 11.83 -3.18
CA ALA A 11 -1.87 13.24 -3.49
C ALA A 11 -3.24 13.71 -2.96
N GLN A 12 -4.28 12.86 -3.05
CA GLN A 12 -5.59 13.18 -2.50
C GLN A 12 -5.55 13.29 -0.96
N TYR A 13 -4.77 12.45 -0.30
CA TYR A 13 -4.62 12.49 1.16
C TYR A 13 -3.84 13.71 1.65
N GLU A 14 -2.80 14.12 0.92
CA GLU A 14 -2.07 15.36 1.17
C GLU A 14 -2.99 16.58 1.04
N GLN A 15 -3.77 16.65 -0.04
CA GLN A 15 -4.76 17.74 -0.24
C GLN A 15 -5.83 17.79 0.86
N ALA A 16 -6.16 16.65 1.45
CA ALA A 16 -7.09 16.56 2.56
C ALA A 16 -6.46 16.90 3.93
N VAL A 17 -5.17 17.28 3.97
CA VAL A 17 -4.40 17.61 5.19
C VAL A 17 -4.36 16.44 6.18
N LEU A 18 -4.32 15.21 5.65
CA LEU A 18 -4.12 14.02 6.47
C LEU A 18 -2.63 13.90 6.83
N GLY A 19 -2.31 13.66 8.11
CA GLY A 19 -0.93 13.59 8.58
C GLY A 19 -0.20 12.28 8.24
N GLY A 20 -0.89 11.30 7.66
CA GLY A 20 -0.33 10.01 7.32
C GLY A 20 -1.36 8.98 6.90
N VAL A 21 -0.89 7.83 6.44
CA VAL A 21 -1.72 6.71 5.99
C VAL A 21 -1.19 5.38 6.54
N GLU A 22 -2.10 4.47 6.84
CA GLU A 22 -1.74 3.09 7.20
C GLU A 22 -1.93 2.17 5.98
N ILE A 23 -0.91 1.38 5.67
CA ILE A 23 -0.97 0.36 4.62
C ILE A 23 -1.38 -0.98 5.25
N THR A 24 -2.55 -1.45 4.84
CA THR A 24 -3.15 -2.71 5.30
C THR A 24 -3.35 -3.62 4.08
N ALA A 25 -2.51 -4.66 3.94
CA ALA A 25 -2.64 -5.60 2.84
C ALA A 25 -3.79 -6.58 3.10
N ILE A 26 -4.80 -6.56 2.22
CA ILE A 26 -5.97 -7.44 2.25
C ILE A 26 -5.90 -8.50 1.15
N TYR A 27 -6.74 -9.54 1.27
CA TYR A 27 -6.87 -10.60 0.28
C TYR A 27 -7.28 -10.08 -1.10
N GLY A 28 -6.96 -10.87 -2.14
CA GLY A 28 -7.32 -10.56 -3.51
C GLY A 28 -8.84 -10.64 -3.76
N VAL A 29 -9.32 -9.87 -4.73
CA VAL A 29 -10.73 -9.89 -5.16
C VAL A 29 -10.93 -10.99 -6.20
N LYS A 30 -11.94 -11.83 -6.00
CA LYS A 30 -12.33 -12.88 -6.97
C LYS A 30 -12.57 -12.27 -8.36
N GLY A 31 -11.98 -12.88 -9.40
CA GLY A 31 -12.03 -12.39 -10.78
C GLY A 31 -10.92 -11.40 -11.15
N ALA A 32 -10.02 -11.05 -10.21
CA ALA A 32 -8.87 -10.19 -10.45
C ALA A 32 -7.53 -10.90 -10.18
N GLU A 33 -7.50 -12.24 -10.22
CA GLU A 33 -6.38 -13.10 -9.85
C GLU A 33 -5.10 -12.75 -10.62
N SER A 34 -5.23 -12.34 -11.89
CA SER A 34 -4.10 -11.91 -12.74
C SER A 34 -3.38 -10.65 -12.22
N LYS A 35 -3.99 -9.91 -11.29
CA LYS A 35 -3.44 -8.69 -10.69
C LYS A 35 -2.90 -8.92 -9.28
N PHE A 36 -2.97 -10.15 -8.77
CA PHE A 36 -2.50 -10.45 -7.43
C PHE A 36 -0.99 -10.29 -7.35
N ILE A 37 -0.54 -9.79 -6.21
CA ILE A 37 0.87 -9.70 -5.86
C ILE A 37 0.97 -10.35 -4.49
N ASP A 38 1.73 -11.44 -4.42
CA ASP A 38 1.91 -12.15 -3.17
C ASP A 38 2.55 -11.23 -2.14
N LEU A 39 2.02 -11.28 -0.91
CA LEU A 39 2.55 -10.51 0.20
C LEU A 39 4.03 -10.87 0.41
N VAL A 40 4.86 -9.87 0.73
CA VAL A 40 6.33 -9.97 0.87
C VAL A 40 7.12 -10.46 -0.36
N ALA A 41 6.48 -10.73 -1.51
CA ALA A 41 7.22 -11.02 -2.74
C ALA A 41 8.08 -9.81 -3.17
N PRO A 42 9.16 -10.01 -3.96
CA PRO A 42 10.02 -8.91 -4.42
C PRO A 42 9.24 -7.76 -5.08
N LYS A 43 8.18 -8.10 -5.84
CA LYS A 43 7.29 -7.12 -6.47
C LYS A 43 6.51 -6.31 -5.43
N TRP A 44 6.03 -6.93 -4.35
CA TRP A 44 5.35 -6.22 -3.27
C TRP A 44 6.32 -5.27 -2.54
N MET A 45 7.53 -5.72 -2.24
CA MET A 45 8.56 -4.90 -1.60
C MET A 45 8.95 -3.68 -2.47
N ALA A 46 9.03 -3.86 -3.79
CA ALA A 46 9.29 -2.76 -4.73
C ALA A 46 8.15 -1.73 -4.72
N MET A 47 6.90 -2.18 -4.64
CA MET A 47 5.74 -1.29 -4.56
C MET A 47 5.67 -0.55 -3.23
N LEU A 48 5.96 -1.22 -2.11
CA LEU A 48 6.08 -0.58 -0.80
C LEU A 48 7.18 0.49 -0.83
N GLY A 49 8.36 0.16 -1.37
CA GLY A 49 9.47 1.09 -1.51
C GLY A 49 9.12 2.31 -2.37
N HIS A 50 8.36 2.12 -3.46
CA HIS A 50 7.86 3.23 -4.26
C HIS A 50 6.92 4.13 -3.45
N THR A 51 5.97 3.54 -2.72
CA THR A 51 5.00 4.28 -1.89
C THR A 51 5.70 5.11 -0.82
N LEU A 52 6.67 4.54 -0.10
CA LEU A 52 7.48 5.23 0.90
C LEU A 52 8.34 6.37 0.30
N ALA A 53 8.81 6.20 -0.93
CA ALA A 53 9.58 7.24 -1.61
C ALA A 53 8.72 8.44 -2.00
N GLU A 54 7.47 8.22 -2.40
CA GLU A 54 6.51 9.29 -2.73
C GLU A 54 5.99 10.00 -1.47
N ASP A 55 5.67 9.25 -0.43
CA ASP A 55 5.28 9.74 0.91
C ASP A 55 6.29 10.76 1.46
N LYS A 56 7.58 10.42 1.39
CA LYS A 56 8.67 11.31 1.80
C LYS A 56 8.71 12.63 1.01
N LYS A 57 8.30 12.64 -0.27
CA LYS A 57 8.23 13.88 -1.07
C LYS A 57 7.05 14.75 -0.65
N LEU A 58 5.96 14.12 -0.21
CA LEU A 58 4.72 14.79 0.18
C LEU A 58 4.69 15.18 1.67
N GLY A 59 5.67 14.73 2.47
CA GLY A 59 5.69 15.00 3.91
C GLY A 59 4.60 14.24 4.68
N LEU A 60 4.05 13.20 4.07
CA LEU A 60 3.11 12.28 4.69
C LEU A 60 3.91 11.22 5.50
N GLY A 61 3.26 10.60 6.49
CA GLY A 61 3.82 9.47 7.24
C GLY A 61 3.10 8.17 6.93
N ILE A 62 3.82 7.12 6.56
CA ILE A 62 3.26 5.78 6.37
C ILE A 62 3.53 4.87 7.57
N ASP A 63 2.48 4.24 8.10
CA ASP A 63 2.56 3.06 8.97
C ASP A 63 2.13 1.80 8.18
N MET A 64 2.62 0.63 8.56
CA MET A 64 2.28 -0.62 7.90
C MET A 64 2.06 -1.73 8.92
N ALA A 65 0.87 -2.34 8.88
CA ALA A 65 0.58 -3.50 9.67
C ALA A 65 1.54 -4.65 9.32
N GLN A 66 2.17 -5.26 10.34
CA GLN A 66 3.12 -6.38 10.20
C GLN A 66 2.47 -7.71 9.75
N ALA A 67 1.17 -7.73 9.50
CA ALA A 67 0.42 -8.94 9.15
C ALA A 67 -0.55 -8.68 7.99
N SER A 68 -0.81 -9.73 7.18
CA SER A 68 -1.97 -9.72 6.28
C SER A 68 -3.25 -9.56 7.12
N SER A 69 -4.15 -8.67 6.72
CA SER A 69 -5.36 -8.32 7.50
C SER A 69 -6.58 -9.02 6.90
N TRP A 70 -7.66 -9.47 7.57
CA TRP A 70 -8.30 -9.36 8.90
C TRP A 70 -8.91 -10.75 9.25
N PRO A 71 -9.02 -11.29 10.49
CA PRO A 71 -8.24 -11.14 11.71
C PRO A 71 -7.02 -12.08 11.67
N PHE A 72 -5.81 -11.50 11.64
CA PHE A 72 -4.48 -12.13 11.52
C PHE A 72 -4.38 -13.50 10.81
N GLY A 73 -3.87 -13.50 9.58
CA GLY A 73 -3.36 -14.70 8.89
C GLY A 73 -1.89 -14.58 8.51
N GLY A 74 -1.09 -15.59 8.86
CA GLY A 74 0.26 -15.88 8.33
C GLY A 74 0.18 -16.99 7.27
N PRO A 75 1.31 -17.39 6.65
CA PRO A 75 1.32 -18.40 5.59
C PRO A 75 0.70 -19.74 6.00
#